data_AF-A0A9D5LRR7-F1
#
_entry.id   AF-A0A9D5LRR7-F1
#
_cell.length_a   1.000
_cell.length_b   1.000
_cell.length_c   1.000
_cell.angle_alpha   90.00
_cell.angle_beta   90.00
_cell.angle_gamma   90.00
#
_symmetry.space_group_name_H-M   'P 1'
#
loop_
_entity.id
_entity.type
_entity.pdbx_description
1 polymer ?
#
loop_
_entity_poly.entity_id
_entity_poly.type
_entity_poly.pdbx_seq_one_letter_code
_entity_poly.pdbx_strand_id
1 'polypeptide(L)'
;MKLKSLPLALLMMAAGTTTAMADAALTVNGQRVEKSVTNITFDGDNVKVYYADNTMTHHDMAEVAFSFASSSGIGAVSAFGSLAVKVDNQLEVSGVAPGCHLQVFDVRGRAVAGATAEATDCTVEISHLEGGVYILKAGNEIVKFVKR
;
A
#
# COMPACT_ATOMS: atom_id res chain seq x y z
N MET A 1 -17.37 59.52 4.78
CA MET A 1 -16.18 58.66 4.67
C MET A 1 -15.58 58.45 6.06
N LYS A 2 -15.85 57.29 6.69
CA LYS A 2 -15.16 56.80 7.89
C LYS A 2 -15.12 55.28 7.79
N LEU A 3 -13.97 54.73 7.37
CA LEU A 3 -13.69 53.30 7.39
C LEU A 3 -13.45 52.89 8.85
N LYS A 4 -14.26 51.96 9.38
CA LYS A 4 -14.01 51.28 10.65
C LYS A 4 -13.07 50.11 10.37
N SER A 5 -11.90 50.11 11.01
CA SER A 5 -10.94 49.00 11.03
C SER A 5 -11.53 47.82 11.83
N LEU A 6 -11.50 46.62 11.25
CA LEU A 6 -11.82 45.37 11.93
C LEU A 6 -10.58 44.47 11.88
N PRO A 7 -10.11 43.92 13.02
CA PRO A 7 -8.83 43.24 13.07
C PRO A 7 -8.90 41.82 12.46
N LEU A 8 -7.82 41.50 11.76
CA LEU A 8 -7.46 40.22 11.16
C LEU A 8 -7.35 39.14 12.25
N ALA A 9 -8.41 38.34 12.43
CA ALA A 9 -8.39 37.15 13.26
C ALA A 9 -8.00 35.94 12.39
N LEU A 10 -6.73 35.54 12.53
CA LEU A 10 -6.11 34.34 12.01
C LEU A 10 -6.84 33.09 12.52
N LEU A 11 -7.70 32.48 11.69
CA LEU A 11 -8.34 31.20 11.99
C LEU A 11 -7.41 30.05 11.57
N MET A 12 -6.49 29.67 12.46
CA MET A 12 -5.89 28.34 12.46
C MET A 12 -6.94 27.34 12.93
N MET A 13 -7.37 26.39 12.08
CA MET A 13 -7.87 25.10 12.56
C MET A 13 -7.62 23.97 11.54
N ALA A 14 -6.68 23.11 11.95
CA ALA A 14 -6.60 21.67 11.73
C ALA A 14 -6.82 21.14 10.30
N ALA A 15 -5.73 21.02 9.54
CA ALA A 15 -5.61 19.96 8.55
C ALA A 15 -5.53 18.61 9.30
N GLY A 16 -6.68 18.01 9.60
CA GLY A 16 -6.72 16.63 10.06
C GLY A 16 -6.20 15.75 8.94
N THR A 17 -5.03 15.13 9.12
CA THR A 17 -4.58 14.06 8.24
C THR A 17 -5.50 12.87 8.47
N THR A 18 -6.50 12.70 7.62
CA THR A 18 -7.24 11.44 7.54
C THR A 18 -6.26 10.40 6.98
N THR A 19 -5.73 9.57 7.87
CA THR A 19 -5.10 8.32 7.44
C THR A 19 -6.22 7.44 6.91
N ALA A 20 -6.40 7.40 5.59
CA ALA A 20 -7.23 6.40 4.96
C ALA A 20 -6.57 5.05 5.23
N MET A 21 -7.07 4.32 6.23
CA MET A 21 -6.69 2.93 6.42
C MET A 21 -7.18 2.18 5.18
N ALA A 22 -6.31 1.36 4.58
CA ALA A 22 -6.69 0.54 3.44
C ALA A 22 -7.91 -0.30 3.84
N ASP A 23 -9.05 -0.03 3.19
CA ASP A 23 -10.34 -0.60 3.58
C ASP A 23 -10.40 -2.06 3.08
N ALA A 24 -10.15 -3.01 3.98
CA ALA A 24 -10.37 -4.42 3.71
C ALA A 24 -11.89 -4.66 3.78
N ALA A 25 -12.48 -5.12 2.67
CA ALA A 25 -13.91 -5.35 2.61
C ALA A 25 -14.22 -6.85 2.56
N LEU A 26 -15.08 -7.28 3.49
CA LEU A 26 -15.72 -8.59 3.50
C LEU A 26 -17.02 -8.51 2.69
N THR A 27 -17.22 -9.46 1.79
CA THR A 27 -18.51 -9.67 1.12
C THR A 27 -19.04 -11.06 1.41
N VAL A 28 -20.36 -11.16 1.56
CA VAL A 28 -21.10 -12.41 1.73
C VAL A 28 -22.21 -12.41 0.69
N ASN A 29 -22.29 -13.45 -0.13
CA ASN A 29 -23.26 -13.51 -1.25
C ASN A 29 -23.18 -12.29 -2.18
N GLY A 30 -21.96 -11.79 -2.40
CA GLY A 30 -21.72 -10.59 -3.21
C GLY A 30 -22.17 -9.27 -2.57
N GLN A 31 -22.73 -9.30 -1.36
CA GLN A 31 -23.11 -8.10 -0.61
C GLN A 31 -22.01 -7.71 0.37
N ARG A 32 -21.66 -6.42 0.40
CA ARG A 32 -20.68 -5.90 1.34
C ARG A 32 -21.21 -5.97 2.77
N VAL A 33 -20.38 -6.46 3.67
CA VAL A 33 -20.65 -6.43 5.11
C VAL A 33 -20.27 -5.04 5.62
N GLU A 34 -21.26 -4.24 5.97
CA GLU A 34 -21.07 -2.86 6.45
C GLU A 34 -20.64 -2.78 7.93
N LYS A 35 -20.69 -3.91 8.64
CA LYS A 35 -20.29 -3.98 10.05
C LYS A 35 -18.78 -4.09 10.17
N SER A 36 -18.21 -3.42 11.17
CA SER A 36 -16.79 -3.56 11.50
C SER A 36 -16.51 -4.98 11.99
N VAL A 37 -15.74 -5.74 11.20
CA VAL A 37 -15.32 -7.11 11.47
C VAL A 37 -14.06 -7.08 12.35
N THR A 38 -14.07 -7.83 13.44
CA THR A 38 -12.95 -7.91 14.41
C THR A 38 -12.21 -9.23 14.34
N ASN A 39 -12.91 -10.32 14.03
CA ASN A 39 -12.30 -11.65 13.93
C ASN A 39 -13.07 -12.53 12.96
N ILE A 40 -12.37 -13.47 12.34
CA ILE A 40 -12.92 -14.44 11.39
C ILE A 40 -12.34 -15.80 11.70
N THR A 41 -13.20 -16.80 11.86
CA THR A 41 -12.77 -18.18 12.13
C THR A 41 -13.52 -19.15 11.23
N PHE A 42 -12.97 -20.36 11.08
CA PHE A 42 -13.51 -21.39 10.20
C PHE A 42 -13.87 -22.62 11.04
N ASP A 43 -15.04 -23.19 10.77
CA ASP A 43 -15.59 -24.36 11.44
C ASP A 43 -16.24 -25.29 10.40
N GLY A 44 -15.46 -26.27 9.94
CA GLY A 44 -15.82 -27.08 8.77
C GLY A 44 -16.04 -26.20 7.54
N ASP A 45 -17.22 -26.32 6.94
CA ASP A 45 -17.62 -25.57 5.74
C ASP A 45 -18.22 -24.19 6.07
N ASN A 46 -18.15 -23.75 7.33
CA ASN A 46 -18.72 -22.46 7.76
C ASN A 46 -17.62 -21.46 8.12
N VAL A 47 -17.90 -20.20 7.80
CA VAL A 47 -17.16 -19.02 8.25
C VAL A 47 -17.94 -18.37 9.39
N LYS A 48 -17.28 -18.13 10.52
CA LYS A 48 -17.81 -17.33 11.64
C LYS A 48 -17.19 -15.95 11.59
N VAL A 49 -18.02 -14.92 11.51
CA VAL A 49 -17.61 -13.52 11.46
C VAL A 49 -18.01 -12.86 12.77
N TYR A 50 -17.02 -12.33 13.49
CA TYR A 50 -17.22 -11.58 14.73
C TYR A 50 -17.13 -10.09 14.45
N TYR A 51 -18.03 -9.33 15.07
CA TYR A 51 -18.14 -7.89 14.86
C TYR A 51 -17.74 -7.11 16.10
N ALA A 52 -17.43 -5.81 15.91
CA ALA A 52 -17.07 -4.90 16.99
C ALA A 52 -18.18 -4.67 18.02
N ASP A 53 -19.44 -4.93 17.65
CA ASP A 53 -20.60 -4.87 18.56
C ASP A 53 -20.81 -6.17 19.37
N ASN A 54 -19.82 -7.07 19.36
CA ASN A 54 -19.83 -8.38 20.02
C ASN A 54 -20.89 -9.36 19.50
N THR A 55 -21.50 -9.08 18.34
CA THR A 55 -22.34 -10.07 17.66
C THR A 55 -21.51 -10.98 16.75
N MET A 56 -22.12 -12.07 16.29
CA MET A 56 -21.49 -13.03 15.40
C MET A 56 -22.51 -13.58 14.39
N THR A 57 -22.05 -13.83 13.16
CA THR A 57 -22.83 -14.50 12.10
C THR A 57 -22.08 -15.69 11.53
N HIS A 58 -22.84 -16.63 10.97
CA HIS A 58 -22.35 -17.80 10.25
C HIS A 58 -22.70 -17.70 8.77
N HIS A 59 -21.75 -18.06 7.92
CA HIS A 59 -21.92 -18.09 6.46
C HIS A 59 -21.29 -19.35 5.88
N ASP A 60 -21.86 -19.87 4.78
CA ASP A 60 -21.22 -20.93 4.00
C ASP A 60 -19.91 -20.39 3.41
N MET A 61 -18.84 -21.17 3.48
CA MET A 61 -17.53 -20.81 2.93
C MET A 61 -17.60 -20.43 1.44
N ALA A 62 -18.46 -21.09 0.67
CA ALA A 62 -18.61 -20.83 -0.76
C ALA A 62 -19.18 -19.43 -1.07
N GLU A 63 -19.80 -18.78 -0.08
CA GLU A 63 -20.49 -17.51 -0.23
C GLU A 63 -19.64 -16.30 0.20
N VAL A 64 -18.50 -16.55 0.87
CA VAL A 64 -17.67 -15.51 1.48
C VAL A 64 -16.50 -15.14 0.57
N ALA A 65 -16.31 -13.85 0.32
CA ALA A 65 -15.15 -13.34 -0.41
C ALA A 65 -14.46 -12.19 0.34
N PHE A 66 -13.14 -12.16 0.21
CA PHE A 66 -12.28 -11.13 0.80
C PHE A 66 -11.68 -10.28 -0.30
N SER A 67 -11.78 -8.96 -0.13
CA SER A 67 -11.15 -8.00 -1.03
C SER A 67 -10.27 -7.05 -0.23
N PHE A 68 -9.05 -6.84 -0.73
CA PHE A 68 -8.07 -5.97 -0.11
C PHE A 68 -7.73 -4.85 -1.11
N ALA A 69 -7.91 -3.60 -0.70
CA ALA A 69 -7.67 -2.43 -1.55
C ALA A 69 -6.21 -2.31 -2.02
N SER A 70 -5.26 -2.90 -1.27
CA SER A 70 -3.86 -2.99 -1.63
C SER A 70 -3.41 -4.46 -1.60
N SER A 71 -3.13 -5.01 -2.78
CA SER A 71 -2.32 -6.22 -2.85
C SER A 71 -0.85 -5.79 -2.81
N SER A 72 0.01 -6.51 -2.08
CA SER A 72 1.46 -6.36 -2.19
C SER A 72 2.01 -6.97 -3.49
N GLY A 73 1.17 -7.18 -4.51
CA GLY A 73 1.52 -7.79 -5.78
C GLY A 73 1.98 -6.78 -6.82
N ILE A 74 2.57 -7.28 -7.90
CA ILE A 74 2.98 -6.47 -9.05
C ILE A 74 1.76 -6.34 -9.98
N GLY A 75 1.18 -5.13 -10.06
CA GLY A 75 0.06 -4.81 -10.97
C GLY A 75 0.47 -4.75 -12.45
N ALA A 76 -0.33 -4.05 -13.28
CA ALA A 76 0.04 -3.81 -14.69
C ALA A 76 1.37 -3.05 -14.77
N VAL A 77 2.37 -3.65 -15.42
CA VAL A 77 3.75 -3.13 -15.47
C VAL A 77 4.28 -3.05 -16.89
N SER A 78 5.00 -1.98 -17.19
CA SER A 78 5.81 -1.82 -18.40
C SER A 78 7.26 -2.13 -18.06
N ALA A 79 7.86 -3.09 -18.78
CA ALA A 79 9.27 -3.47 -18.59
C ALA A 79 10.26 -2.50 -19.26
N PHE A 80 9.77 -1.44 -19.90
CA PHE A 80 10.57 -0.52 -20.70
C PHE A 80 10.21 0.93 -20.38
N GLY A 81 11.20 1.69 -19.93
CA GLY A 81 11.13 3.14 -19.83
C GLY A 81 12.08 3.71 -18.78
N SER A 82 12.80 4.75 -19.17
CA SER A 82 13.42 5.84 -18.40
C SER A 82 14.28 5.61 -17.14
N LEU A 83 14.14 4.53 -16.36
CA LEU A 83 14.85 4.37 -15.10
C LEU A 83 16.31 3.98 -15.28
N ALA A 84 17.21 4.73 -14.65
CA ALA A 84 18.59 4.31 -14.44
C ALA A 84 18.72 3.75 -13.02
N VAL A 85 19.14 2.49 -12.90
CA VAL A 85 19.30 1.79 -11.62
C VAL A 85 20.72 1.30 -11.47
N LYS A 86 21.40 1.75 -10.42
CA LYS A 86 22.69 1.21 -9.98
C LYS A 86 22.47 0.36 -8.72
N VAL A 87 23.12 -0.81 -8.69
CA VAL A 87 22.91 -1.85 -7.66
C VAL A 87 24.22 -2.08 -6.92
N ASP A 88 24.21 -1.85 -5.61
CA ASP A 88 25.29 -2.17 -4.67
C ASP A 88 24.64 -2.61 -3.32
N ASN A 89 25.16 -2.16 -2.18
CA ASN A 89 24.48 -2.23 -0.88
C ASN A 89 23.17 -1.44 -0.83
N GLN A 90 22.96 -0.53 -1.78
CA GLN A 90 21.74 0.25 -1.95
C GLN A 90 21.37 0.27 -3.45
N LEU A 91 20.10 0.54 -3.75
CA LEU A 91 19.66 0.88 -5.09
C LEU A 91 19.68 2.39 -5.25
N GLU A 92 20.45 2.90 -6.19
CA GLU A 92 20.39 4.29 -6.64
C GLU A 92 19.51 4.32 -7.90
N VAL A 93 18.35 4.97 -7.81
CA VAL A 93 17.31 4.98 -8.84
C VAL A 93 17.07 6.41 -9.31
N SER A 94 17.34 6.69 -10.58
CA SER A 94 17.09 7.97 -11.23
C SER A 94 15.98 7.87 -12.26
N GLY A 95 15.30 8.99 -12.52
CA GLY A 95 14.20 9.08 -13.49
C GLY A 95 12.81 8.85 -12.88
N VAL A 96 12.70 8.90 -11.55
CA VAL A 96 11.43 8.77 -10.84
C VAL A 96 10.78 10.15 -10.63
N ALA A 97 9.46 10.22 -10.49
CA ALA A 97 8.79 11.46 -10.09
C ALA A 97 8.84 11.63 -8.55
N PRO A 98 8.96 12.86 -8.01
CA PRO A 98 8.76 13.11 -6.59
C PRO A 98 7.41 12.56 -6.11
N GLY A 99 7.39 11.91 -4.95
CA GLY A 99 6.24 11.19 -4.41
C GLY A 99 6.04 9.77 -4.95
N CYS A 100 6.85 9.31 -5.90
CA CYS A 100 6.78 7.93 -6.41
C CYS A 100 7.16 6.92 -5.33
N HIS A 101 6.34 5.90 -5.14
CA HIS A 101 6.63 4.77 -4.24
C HIS A 101 7.43 3.70 -4.98
N LEU A 102 8.62 3.41 -4.46
CA LEU A 102 9.51 2.35 -4.92
C LEU A 102 9.36 1.15 -3.98
N GLN A 103 9.22 -0.05 -4.54
CA GLN A 103 9.13 -1.30 -3.79
C GLN A 103 10.02 -2.37 -4.43
N VAL A 104 10.76 -3.09 -3.59
CA VAL A 104 11.57 -4.24 -3.98
C VAL A 104 10.85 -5.52 -3.58
N PHE A 105 10.76 -6.47 -4.49
CA PHE A 105 10.12 -7.77 -4.30
C PHE A 105 11.13 -8.91 -4.46
N ASP A 106 10.99 -9.94 -3.62
CA ASP A 106 11.67 -11.22 -3.82
C ASP A 106 11.01 -12.04 -4.95
N VAL A 107 11.62 -13.17 -5.34
CA VAL A 107 11.08 -14.05 -6.40
C VAL A 107 9.73 -14.69 -6.07
N ARG A 108 9.31 -14.63 -4.79
CA ARG A 108 8.00 -15.10 -4.34
C ARG A 108 6.95 -13.99 -4.38
N GLY A 109 7.32 -12.79 -4.84
CA GLY A 109 6.45 -11.62 -4.93
C GLY A 109 6.22 -10.90 -3.60
N ARG A 110 7.03 -11.17 -2.56
CA ARG A 110 6.91 -10.47 -1.27
C ARG A 110 7.68 -9.16 -1.32
N ALA A 111 7.07 -8.05 -0.86
CA ALA A 111 7.78 -6.79 -0.68
C ALA A 111 8.81 -6.92 0.46
N VAL A 112 10.07 -6.61 0.19
CA VAL A 112 11.22 -6.81 1.11
C VAL A 112 12.03 -5.53 1.40
N ALA A 113 11.84 -4.48 0.60
CA ALA A 113 12.38 -3.14 0.84
C ALA A 113 11.56 -2.10 0.06
N GLY A 114 11.73 -0.82 0.36
CA GLY A 114 11.08 0.27 -0.37
C GLY A 114 11.47 1.65 0.12
N ALA A 115 11.14 2.66 -0.68
CA ALA A 115 11.34 4.07 -0.36
C ALA A 115 10.31 4.93 -1.10
N THR A 116 10.16 6.18 -0.69
CA THR A 116 9.41 7.18 -1.46
C THR A 116 10.38 8.22 -1.99
N ALA A 117 10.31 8.51 -3.28
CA ALA A 117 11.19 9.51 -3.90
C ALA A 117 10.83 10.91 -3.41
N GLU A 118 11.79 11.64 -2.84
CA GLU A 118 11.61 13.06 -2.49
C GLU A 118 11.96 13.99 -3.68
N ALA A 119 12.73 13.48 -4.63
CA ALA A 119 13.20 14.17 -5.82
C ALA A 119 13.15 13.23 -7.03
N THR A 120 13.85 13.60 -8.11
CA THR A 120 13.97 12.75 -9.32
C THR A 120 14.89 11.55 -9.16
N ASP A 121 15.64 11.54 -8.06
CA ASP A 121 16.51 10.46 -7.62
C ASP A 121 15.99 9.90 -6.29
N CYS A 122 16.13 8.59 -6.11
CA CYS A 122 15.71 7.89 -4.90
C CYS A 122 16.71 6.80 -4.56
N THR A 123 16.99 6.64 -3.28
CA THR A 123 17.80 5.52 -2.78
C THR A 123 16.91 4.54 -2.04
N VAL A 124 17.05 3.25 -2.34
CA VAL A 124 16.41 2.17 -1.59
C VAL A 124 17.48 1.37 -0.88
N GLU A 125 17.40 1.32 0.45
CA GLU A 125 18.29 0.52 1.29
C GLU A 125 18.01 -0.97 1.08
N ILE A 126 19.04 -1.72 0.68
CA ILE A 126 18.92 -3.17 0.41
C ILE A 126 20.04 -3.98 1.06
N SER A 127 20.93 -3.40 1.89
CA SER A 127 22.11 -4.08 2.43
C SER A 127 21.75 -5.31 3.27
N HIS A 128 20.58 -5.31 3.91
CA HIS A 128 20.05 -6.43 4.69
C HIS A 128 19.58 -7.64 3.86
N LEU A 129 19.43 -7.51 2.55
CA LEU A 129 18.97 -8.59 1.68
C LEU A 129 20.10 -9.59 1.38
N GLU A 130 19.77 -10.87 1.21
CA GLU A 130 20.74 -11.85 0.72
C GLU A 130 21.00 -11.67 -0.78
N GLY A 131 22.13 -12.20 -1.28
CA GLY A 131 22.41 -12.25 -2.72
C GLY A 131 21.33 -13.05 -3.45
N GLY A 132 20.86 -12.54 -4.60
CA GLY A 132 19.73 -13.15 -5.30
C GLY A 132 19.07 -12.24 -6.33
N VAL A 133 18.00 -12.75 -6.95
CA VAL A 133 17.20 -12.01 -7.93
C VAL A 133 16.06 -11.29 -7.23
N TYR A 134 15.86 -10.03 -7.57
CA TYR A 134 14.81 -9.17 -7.05
C TYR A 134 14.16 -8.37 -8.17
N ILE A 135 12.99 -7.81 -7.88
CA ILE A 135 12.26 -6.92 -8.78
C ILE A 135 12.06 -5.59 -8.06
N LEU A 136 12.60 -4.50 -8.62
CA LEU A 136 12.23 -3.14 -8.25
C LEU A 136 11.00 -2.74 -9.07
N LYS A 137 9.98 -2.19 -8.41
CA LYS A 137 8.86 -1.48 -9.02
C LYS A 137 8.94 -0.01 -8.62
N ALA A 138 8.86 0.89 -9.58
CA ALA A 138 8.72 2.33 -9.35
C ALA A 138 7.57 2.84 -10.23
N GLY A 139 6.46 3.26 -9.63
CA GLY A 139 5.25 3.58 -10.40
C GLY A 139 4.77 2.37 -11.20
N ASN A 140 4.68 2.50 -12.52
CA ASN A 140 4.30 1.41 -13.44
C ASN A 140 5.50 0.71 -14.10
N GLU A 141 6.72 1.15 -13.82
CA GLU A 141 7.94 0.58 -14.38
C GLU A 141 8.52 -0.47 -13.43
N ILE A 142 9.12 -1.50 -14.02
CA ILE A 142 9.82 -2.55 -13.27
C ILE A 142 11.23 -2.78 -13.79
N VAL A 143 12.14 -3.06 -12.87
CA VAL A 143 13.52 -3.44 -13.16
C VAL A 143 13.83 -4.71 -12.38
N LYS A 144 14.16 -5.79 -13.10
CA LYS A 144 14.76 -6.97 -12.49
C LYS A 144 16.24 -6.67 -12.23
N PHE A 145 16.71 -6.94 -11.01
CA PHE A 145 18.12 -6.82 -10.68
C PHE A 145 18.64 -8.04 -9.89
N VAL A 146 19.96 -8.17 -9.84
CA VAL A 146 20.64 -9.21 -9.06
C VAL A 146 21.47 -8.52 -7.98
N LYS A 147 21.18 -8.82 -6.71
CA LYS A 147 22.06 -8.44 -5.60
C LYS A 147 23.21 -9.44 -5.53
N ARG A 148 24.44 -8.94 -5.47
CA ARG A 148 25.65 -9.75 -5.32
C ARG A 148 26.11 -9.79 -3.87
#